data_AF-A0A3S9VGX4-F1
#
_entry.id   AF-A0A3S9VGX4-F1
#
_cell.length_a   1.000
_cell.length_b   1.000
_cell.length_c   1.000
_cell.angle_alpha   90.00
_cell.angle_beta   90.00
_cell.angle_gamma   90.00
#
_symmetry.space_group_name_H-M   'P 1'
#
loop_
_entity.id
_entity.type
_entity.pdbx_description
1 polymer ?
#
loop_
_entity_poly.entity_id
_entity_poly.type
_entity_poly.pdbx_seq_one_letter_code
_entity_poly.pdbx_strand_id
1 'polypeptide(L)'
;MIVKGSCCCGGVRFELFGRPEMVGLCHCSRCRKAGSSVYAYVRVEAFSWVSGRNLVARYAPQPPHRFNRCFCGRCGTALGDPFSGRILAIAAGCLDEVPSLTPDFHEYVADQRTWRCVAAREEP
;
A
#
# COMPACT_ATOMS: atom_id res chain seq x y z
N MET A 1 4.30 -19.45 -0.80
CA MET A 1 3.77 -18.56 -1.87
C MET A 1 4.53 -17.25 -1.78
N ILE A 2 5.02 -16.75 -2.92
CA ILE A 2 5.74 -15.48 -3.03
C ILE A 2 4.86 -14.54 -3.84
N VAL A 3 4.65 -13.32 -3.35
CA VAL A 3 3.94 -12.26 -4.09
C VAL A 3 4.95 -11.17 -4.42
N LYS A 4 5.09 -10.85 -5.70
CA LYS A 4 5.98 -9.80 -6.18
C LYS A 4 5.28 -8.45 -6.11
N GLY A 5 6.07 -7.41 -5.85
CA GLY A 5 5.60 -6.04 -5.95
C GLY A 5 6.63 -5.14 -6.61
N SER A 6 6.13 -4.20 -7.40
CA SER A 6 6.95 -3.22 -8.09
C SER A 6 6.27 -1.86 -8.16
N CYS A 7 7.08 -0.81 -8.31
CA CYS A 7 6.53 0.48 -8.70
C CYS A 7 6.27 0.53 -10.20
N CYS A 8 5.43 1.47 -10.65
CA CYS A 8 5.05 1.63 -12.07
C CYS A 8 6.25 1.76 -13.02
N CYS A 9 7.34 2.42 -12.62
CA CYS A 9 8.54 2.53 -13.46
C CYS A 9 9.51 1.35 -13.35
N GLY A 10 9.17 0.28 -12.61
CA GLY A 10 10.02 -0.89 -12.35
C GLY A 10 11.28 -0.64 -11.50
N GLY A 11 11.51 0.60 -11.07
CA GLY A 11 12.73 0.99 -10.35
C GLY A 11 12.81 0.44 -8.93
N VAL A 12 11.67 0.28 -8.26
CA VAL A 12 11.51 -0.34 -6.95
C VAL A 12 10.88 -1.72 -7.14
N ARG A 13 11.49 -2.76 -6.57
CA ARG A 13 10.99 -4.14 -6.59
C ARG A 13 11.20 -4.80 -5.23
N PHE A 14 10.23 -5.59 -4.80
CA PHE A 14 10.27 -6.33 -3.54
C PHE A 14 9.43 -7.62 -3.64
N GLU A 15 9.61 -8.49 -2.65
CA GLU A 15 8.88 -9.76 -2.53
C GLU A 15 8.26 -9.87 -1.15
N LEU A 16 7.05 -10.45 -1.11
CA LEU A 16 6.33 -10.81 0.10
C LEU A 16 6.25 -12.34 0.21
N PHE A 17 6.50 -12.87 1.40
CA PHE A 17 6.47 -14.30 1.68
C PHE A 17 5.26 -14.66 2.55
N GLY A 18 4.45 -15.60 2.08
CA GLY A 18 3.24 -16.00 2.80
C GLY A 18 2.08 -15.02 2.62
N ARG A 19 1.08 -15.10 3.51
CA ARG A 19 -0.12 -14.27 3.46
C ARG A 19 0.02 -13.06 4.38
N PRO A 20 -0.58 -11.91 4.02
CA PRO A 20 -0.74 -10.80 4.96
C PRO A 20 -1.45 -11.26 6.24
N GLU A 21 -1.08 -10.69 7.37
CA GLU A 21 -1.77 -10.91 8.64
C GLU A 21 -3.13 -10.20 8.68
N MET A 22 -3.23 -9.10 7.94
CA MET A 22 -4.42 -8.27 7.88
C MET A 22 -4.44 -7.48 6.58
N VAL A 23 -5.64 -7.17 6.09
CA VAL A 23 -5.90 -6.29 4.96
C VAL A 23 -6.83 -5.18 5.41
N GLY A 24 -6.52 -3.93 5.07
CA GLY A 24 -7.28 -2.78 5.55
C GLY A 24 -7.52 -1.70 4.51
N LEU A 25 -8.67 -1.05 4.58
CA LEU A 25 -8.97 0.17 3.84
C LEU A 25 -9.28 1.31 4.81
N CYS A 26 -8.54 2.40 4.67
CA CYS A 26 -8.71 3.59 5.50
C CYS A 26 -9.12 4.80 4.67
N HIS A 27 -10.12 5.53 5.15
CA HIS A 27 -10.61 6.76 4.52
C HIS A 27 -10.26 8.01 5.30
N CYS A 28 -9.34 8.01 6.25
CA CYS A 28 -8.92 9.24 6.93
C CYS A 28 -8.33 10.26 5.93
N SER A 29 -8.26 11.54 6.31
CA SER A 29 -7.84 12.64 5.41
C SER A 29 -6.48 12.39 4.75
N ARG A 30 -5.54 11.78 5.48
CA ARG A 30 -4.24 11.37 4.93
C ARG A 30 -4.40 10.32 3.84
N CYS A 31 -5.20 9.28 4.08
CA CYS A 31 -5.43 8.18 3.13
C CYS A 31 -6.16 8.67 1.88
N ARG A 32 -7.16 9.55 2.04
CA ARG A 32 -7.83 10.18 0.88
C ARG A 32 -6.87 11.00 0.02
N LYS A 33 -5.97 11.77 0.63
CA LYS A 33 -4.97 12.56 -0.09
C LYS A 33 -3.91 11.69 -0.80
N ALA A 34 -3.75 10.44 -0.38
CA ALA A 34 -2.80 9.48 -0.97
C ALA A 34 -3.48 8.47 -1.92
N GLY A 35 -4.72 8.72 -2.34
CA GLY A 35 -5.46 7.87 -3.28
C GLY A 35 -6.32 6.76 -2.64
N SER A 36 -6.32 6.62 -1.31
CA SER A 36 -7.10 5.61 -0.56
C SER A 36 -6.88 4.18 -1.10
N SER A 37 -5.65 3.69 -0.95
CA SER A 37 -5.25 2.32 -1.29
C SER A 37 -5.73 1.31 -0.24
N VAL A 38 -5.93 0.06 -0.66
CA VAL A 38 -5.98 -1.10 0.24
C VAL A 38 -4.55 -1.36 0.72
N TYR A 39 -4.38 -1.65 2.01
CA TYR A 39 -3.09 -1.99 2.60
C TYR A 39 -3.08 -3.44 3.09
N ALA A 40 -2.01 -4.15 2.76
CA ALA A 40 -1.69 -5.47 3.28
C ALA A 40 -0.65 -5.33 4.40
N TYR A 41 -0.98 -5.79 5.59
CA TYR A 41 -0.10 -5.76 6.76
C TYR A 41 0.67 -7.08 6.82
N VAL A 42 1.99 -7.01 6.70
CA VAL A 42 2.88 -8.17 6.65
C VAL A 42 3.94 -8.06 7.73
N ARG A 43 4.42 -9.19 8.24
CA ARG A 43 5.60 -9.20 9.10
C ARG A 43 6.83 -8.71 8.34
N VAL A 44 7.73 -8.02 9.03
CA VAL A 44 8.99 -7.57 8.44
C VAL A 44 9.83 -8.73 7.91
N GLU A 45 9.78 -9.89 8.58
CA GLU A 45 10.46 -11.12 8.16
C GLU A 45 9.86 -11.73 6.89
N ALA A 46 8.61 -11.35 6.56
CA ALA A 46 7.91 -11.75 5.34
C ALA A 46 8.13 -10.77 4.18
N PHE A 47 9.02 -9.79 4.31
CA PHE A 47 9.30 -8.79 3.27
C PHE A 47 10.77 -8.81 2.89
N SER A 48 11.08 -8.80 1.59
CA SER A 48 12.44 -8.65 1.09
C SER A 48 12.53 -7.62 -0.03
N TRP A 49 13.55 -6.76 0.04
CA TRP A 49 13.88 -5.83 -1.05
C TRP A 49 14.62 -6.59 -2.15
N VAL A 50 14.14 -6.46 -3.40
CA VAL A 50 14.84 -6.98 -4.57
C VAL A 50 15.72 -5.89 -5.19
N SER A 51 15.19 -4.68 -5.37
CA SER A 51 15.97 -3.54 -5.88
C SER A 51 15.28 -2.19 -5.59
N GLY A 52 16.04 -1.10 -5.71
CA GLY A 52 15.48 0.25 -5.68
C GLY A 52 15.08 0.77 -4.31
N ARG A 53 15.53 0.14 -3.22
CA ARG A 53 15.29 0.63 -1.85
C ARG A 53 15.69 2.09 -1.67
N ASN A 54 16.77 2.52 -2.33
CA ASN A 54 17.28 3.90 -2.33
C ASN A 54 16.43 4.89 -3.15
N LEU A 55 15.50 4.40 -3.98
CA LEU A 55 14.58 5.24 -4.75
C LEU A 55 13.29 5.56 -3.98
N VAL A 56 13.15 5.04 -2.76
CA VAL A 56 11.94 5.24 -1.96
C VAL A 56 12.04 6.56 -1.19
N ALA A 57 11.14 7.49 -1.52
CA ALA A 57 10.92 8.70 -0.74
C ALA A 57 9.99 8.39 0.45
N ARG A 58 10.20 9.10 1.56
CA ARG A 58 9.44 8.91 2.82
C ARG A 58 8.92 10.25 3.33
N TYR A 59 7.65 10.28 3.66
CA TYR A 59 7.00 11.38 4.38
C TYR A 59 6.55 10.90 5.75
N ALA A 60 7.12 11.51 6.80
CA ALA A 60 6.89 11.13 8.18
C ALA A 60 5.47 11.50 8.63
N PRO A 61 4.82 10.68 9.47
CA PRO A 61 3.56 11.05 10.08
C PRO A 61 3.78 12.12 11.16
N GLN A 62 2.73 12.92 11.39
CA GLN A 62 2.60 13.71 12.62
C GLN A 62 1.63 12.99 13.56
N PRO A 63 1.77 13.16 14.89
CA PRO A 63 0.81 12.63 15.85
C PRO A 63 -0.64 13.01 15.49
N PRO A 64 -1.62 12.12 15.67
CA PRO A 64 -1.53 10.79 16.29
C PRO A 64 -1.14 9.66 15.31
N HIS A 65 -0.81 9.98 14.05
CA HIS A 65 -0.53 8.97 13.04
C HIS A 65 0.83 8.30 13.26
N ARG A 66 0.90 6.99 12.94
CA ARG A 66 2.10 6.18 13.18
C ARG A 66 2.80 5.69 11.91
N PHE A 67 2.04 5.49 10.83
CA PHE A 67 2.59 5.01 9.57
C PHE A 67 3.10 6.14 8.68
N ASN A 68 4.29 5.93 8.14
CA ASN A 68 4.89 6.76 7.13
C ASN A 68 4.16 6.61 5.80
N ARG A 69 4.44 7.56 4.93
CA ARG A 69 4.06 7.49 3.53
C ARG A 69 5.32 7.28 2.72
N CYS A 70 5.47 6.09 2.20
CA CYS A 70 6.54 5.73 1.29
C CYS A 70 6.00 5.59 -0.13
N PHE A 71 6.75 6.13 -1.08
CA PHE A 71 6.42 6.10 -2.50
C PHE A 71 7.70 6.08 -3.32
N CYS A 72 7.61 5.58 -4.55
CA CYS A 72 8.72 5.69 -5.48
C CYS A 72 8.98 7.16 -5.79
N GLY A 73 10.19 7.66 -5.50
CA GLY A 73 10.58 9.04 -5.77
C GLY A 73 10.66 9.38 -7.27
N ARG A 74 10.59 8.37 -8.16
CA ARG A 74 10.60 8.57 -9.62
C ARG A 74 9.19 8.64 -10.23
N CYS A 75 8.32 7.69 -9.89
CA CYS A 75 7.00 7.57 -10.53
C CYS A 75 5.81 7.79 -9.58
N GLY A 76 6.06 8.07 -8.29
CA GLY A 76 5.01 8.36 -7.33
C GLY A 76 4.16 7.17 -6.87
N THR A 77 4.43 5.94 -7.33
CA THR A 77 3.70 4.75 -6.86
C THR A 77 3.76 4.66 -5.35
N ALA A 78 2.59 4.60 -4.70
CA ALA A 78 2.48 4.40 -3.27
C ALA A 78 2.96 2.99 -2.89
N LEU A 79 3.84 2.90 -1.90
CA LEU A 79 4.40 1.64 -1.38
C LEU A 79 3.88 1.30 0.02
N GLY A 80 3.26 2.26 0.71
CA GLY A 80 2.83 2.13 2.10
C GLY A 80 3.92 2.57 3.08
N ASP A 81 4.32 1.72 4.02
CA ASP A 81 5.41 1.93 4.99
C ASP A 81 6.25 0.65 5.14
N PRO A 82 7.07 0.28 4.14
CA PRO A 82 7.91 -0.93 4.16
C PRO A 82 9.18 -0.78 5.02
N PHE A 83 9.23 0.18 5.94
CA PHE A 83 10.44 0.49 6.74
C PHE A 83 10.22 0.45 8.25
N SER A 84 8.98 0.49 8.73
CA SER A 84 8.71 0.86 10.12
C SER A 84 8.02 -0.24 10.90
N GLY A 85 8.67 -0.70 11.98
CA GLY A 85 8.09 -1.64 12.94
C GLY A 85 8.22 -3.11 12.52
N ARG A 86 7.61 -3.98 13.33
CA ARG A 86 7.55 -5.44 13.06
C ARG A 86 6.49 -5.80 12.01
N ILE A 87 5.50 -4.93 11.84
CA ILE A 87 4.43 -5.07 10.86
C ILE A 87 4.55 -3.91 9.87
N LEU A 88 4.74 -4.25 8.61
CA LEU A 88 4.83 -3.33 7.49
C LEU A 88 3.47 -3.20 6.83
N ALA A 89 3.05 -1.96 6.55
CA ALA A 89 1.84 -1.71 5.77
C ALA A 89 2.24 -1.56 4.30
N ILE A 90 1.92 -2.53 3.45
CA ILE A 90 2.25 -2.49 2.01
C ILE A 90 1.01 -2.08 1.22
N ALA A 91 1.14 -1.09 0.34
CA ALA A 91 0.03 -0.70 -0.53
C ALA A 91 -0.27 -1.84 -1.53
N ALA A 92 -1.50 -2.35 -1.56
CA ALA A 92 -1.87 -3.44 -2.46
C ALA A 92 -1.73 -3.05 -3.94
N GLY A 93 -1.86 -1.77 -4.27
CA GLY A 93 -1.72 -1.26 -5.64
C GLY A 93 -0.29 -1.29 -6.21
N CYS A 94 0.72 -1.69 -5.42
CA CYS A 94 2.08 -1.95 -5.91
C CYS A 94 2.45 -3.43 -5.90
N LEU A 95 1.46 -4.33 -5.72
CA LEU A 95 1.64 -5.76 -5.93
C LEU A 95 1.41 -6.09 -7.40
N ASP A 96 2.33 -6.84 -8.00
CA ASP A 96 2.27 -7.20 -9.43
C ASP A 96 1.24 -8.30 -9.70
N GLU A 97 0.93 -9.06 -8.66
CA GLU A 97 -0.14 -10.04 -8.63
C GLU A 97 -1.18 -9.57 -7.62
N VAL A 98 -2.46 -9.73 -7.94
CA VAL A 98 -3.56 -9.41 -7.01
C VAL A 98 -3.89 -10.69 -6.24
N PRO A 99 -3.33 -10.93 -5.04
CA PRO A 99 -3.88 -11.97 -4.18
C PRO A 99 -5.36 -11.66 -3.93
N SER A 100 -6.19 -12.68 -3.76
CA SER A 100 -7.56 -12.49 -3.27
C SER A 100 -7.48 -11.90 -1.85
N LEU A 101 -7.45 -10.57 -1.78
CA LEU A 101 -7.41 -9.79 -0.55
C LEU A 101 -8.81 -9.27 -0.29
N THR A 102 -9.46 -9.79 0.74
CA THR A 102 -10.67 -9.19 1.29
C THR A 102 -10.26 -8.32 2.47
N PRO A 103 -10.59 -7.02 2.49
CA PRO A 103 -10.30 -6.18 3.65
C PRO A 103 -10.95 -6.74 4.91
N ASP A 104 -10.15 -6.99 5.94
CA ASP A 104 -10.61 -7.37 7.28
C ASP A 104 -11.21 -6.18 8.02
N PHE A 105 -10.76 -4.97 7.67
CA PHE A 105 -11.31 -3.74 8.23
C PHE A 105 -11.44 -2.62 7.19
N HIS A 106 -12.46 -1.80 7.43
CA HIS A 106 -12.80 -0.64 6.63
C HIS A 106 -13.12 0.51 7.58
N GLU A 107 -12.18 1.44 7.73
CA GLU A 107 -12.24 2.49 8.75
C GLU A 107 -12.40 3.89 8.17
N TYR A 108 -12.93 4.80 8.98
CA TYR A 108 -13.32 6.15 8.58
C TYR A 108 -14.32 6.17 7.40
N VAL A 109 -15.22 5.19 7.31
CA VAL A 109 -16.14 5.02 6.17
C VAL A 109 -17.00 6.26 5.90
N ALA A 110 -17.39 6.99 6.95
CA ALA A 110 -18.15 8.24 6.84
C ALA A 110 -17.40 9.33 6.01
N ASP A 111 -16.09 9.23 5.94
CA ASP A 111 -15.22 10.13 5.20
C ASP A 111 -14.96 9.68 3.74
N GLN A 112 -15.48 8.51 3.34
CA GLN A 112 -15.26 7.95 2.01
C GLN A 112 -15.72 8.90 0.90
N ARG A 113 -14.94 8.99 -0.19
CA ARG A 113 -15.30 9.81 -1.34
C ARG A 113 -16.50 9.21 -2.08
N THR A 114 -17.51 10.02 -2.34
CA THR A 114 -18.75 9.64 -3.02
C THR A 114 -18.57 9.33 -4.51
N TRP A 115 -17.54 9.89 -5.15
CA TRP A 115 -17.23 9.63 -6.57
C TRP A 115 -16.61 8.25 -6.84
N ARG A 116 -16.54 7.34 -5.84
CA ARG A 116 -16.25 5.91 -6.09
C ARG A 116 -17.47 5.14 -6.60
N CYS A 117 -18.66 5.73 -6.55
CA CYS A 117 -19.91 5.08 -6.93
C CYS A 117 -20.32 5.31 -8.40
N VAL A 118 -19.39 5.75 -9.27
CA VAL A 118 -19.68 5.82 -10.71
C VAL A 118 -19.71 4.40 -11.27
N ALA A 119 -20.73 4.09 -12.08
CA ALA A 119 -20.85 2.81 -12.76
C ALA A 119 -19.54 2.46 -13.48
N ALA A 120 -19.12 1.20 -13.39
CA ALA A 120 -17.97 0.70 -14.13
C ALA A 120 -18.14 1.09 -15.60
N ARG A 121 -17.14 1.77 -16.16
CA ARG A 121 -17.03 1.91 -17.61
C ARG A 121 -16.37 0.64 -18.09
N GLU A 122 -17.10 -0.20 -18.82
CA GLU A 122 -16.48 -1.23 -19.63
C GLU A 122 -15.65 -0.50 -20.70
N GLU A 123 -14.33 -0.67 -20.64
CA GLU A 123 -13.47 -0.23 -21.76
C GLU A 123 -13.59 -1.26 -22.89
N PRO A 124 -13.56 -0.83 -24.17
CA PRO A 124 -13.68 -1.70 -25.33
C PRO A 124 -12.53 -2.70 -25.48
#